data_AF-A0A3P5XUT9-F1
#
_entry.id   AF-A0A3P5XUT9-F1
#
_cell.length_a   1.000
_cell.length_b   1.000
_cell.length_c   1.000
_cell.angle_alpha   90.00
_cell.angle_beta   90.00
_cell.angle_gamma   90.00
#
_symmetry.space_group_name_H-M   'P 1'
#
loop_
_entity.id
_entity.type
_entity.pdbx_description
1 polymer ?
#
loop_
_entity_poly.entity_id
_entity_poly.type
_entity_poly.pdbx_seq_one_letter_code
_entity_poly.pdbx_strand_id
1 'polypeptide(L)'
;MCSRPIERDGQTFGCRCCNECIANRRHQWIARIMAEKACHQHSMWVDLTYSDDTQSSRDAAALFAYCDVMAFMKRLRKRATDDWKRLKKSGVTPLPDRPYVRFLCAGEQGDENGRCHWHLIIFSNFDLTEVGAFLGIRQGEKVQITDRRQMISTFRGSNIRLDWDLWSVDGHPIGYVCLHDVDQGGVSYVVSYVLKDQFTGEKSKDTMRESKSENFATGLFRMSKRPGIGHEFLLRKMEVLEASGSVLPSLNIKIPGFKGYWHPHGQWRNRLLWWLRALNTRRLWATGRDAPQWSTLLASCADNPSDMETLNGEIIPPEENPANDDYESPISAARKRAREAAALAAAKAARAGNQPCCCESCLGLLDEAGLVARGLYKVVAGKGREAEYWHEPDWPHGDPIWVWDVCKYEPDGPFG
;
A
#
# COMPACT_ATOMS: atom_id res chain seq x y z
N MET A 1 -15.73 -11.48 24.94
CA MET A 1 -16.78 -10.44 25.03
C MET A 1 -16.24 -9.30 25.90
N CYS A 2 -16.76 -8.07 25.81
CA CYS A 2 -16.29 -6.96 26.65
C CYS A 2 -16.65 -7.23 28.13
N SER A 3 -15.72 -7.08 29.07
CA SER A 3 -15.97 -7.28 30.50
C SER A 3 -16.70 -6.11 31.19
N ARG A 4 -16.73 -4.94 30.54
CA ARG A 4 -17.41 -3.73 31.03
C ARG A 4 -18.12 -3.04 29.86
N PRO A 5 -19.25 -3.54 29.38
CA PRO A 5 -20.00 -2.85 28.33
C PRO A 5 -20.55 -1.50 28.81
N ILE A 6 -20.76 -0.57 27.87
CA ILE A 6 -21.40 0.74 28.08
C ILE A 6 -22.74 0.70 27.36
N GLU A 7 -23.82 0.99 28.07
CA GLU A 7 -25.16 1.12 27.49
C GLU A 7 -25.45 2.58 27.13
N ARG A 8 -25.92 2.82 25.90
CA ARG A 8 -26.39 4.15 25.47
C ARG A 8 -27.48 3.99 24.42
N ASP A 9 -28.59 4.69 24.61
CA ASP A 9 -29.74 4.68 23.68
C ASP A 9 -30.24 3.26 23.33
N GLY A 10 -30.24 2.36 24.33
CA GLY A 10 -30.64 0.95 24.17
C GLY A 10 -29.63 0.08 23.41
N GLN A 11 -28.44 0.59 23.12
CA GLN A 11 -27.36 -0.13 22.44
C GLN A 11 -26.16 -0.37 23.36
N THR A 12 -25.61 -1.58 23.27
CA THR A 12 -24.42 -2.01 24.01
C THR A 12 -23.13 -1.72 23.23
N PHE A 13 -22.21 -0.96 23.83
CA PHE A 13 -20.89 -0.64 23.27
C PHE A 13 -19.78 -1.23 24.13
N GLY A 14 -18.67 -1.65 23.53
CA GLY A 14 -17.47 -2.03 24.30
C GLY A 14 -16.83 -0.81 24.97
N CYS A 15 -16.38 -0.90 26.22
CA CYS A 15 -15.74 0.21 26.94
C CYS A 15 -14.42 0.71 26.34
N ARG A 16 -13.80 -0.04 25.42
CA ARG A 16 -12.50 0.28 24.80
C ARG A 16 -11.30 0.33 25.75
N CYS A 17 -11.49 0.12 27.05
CA CYS A 17 -10.43 0.13 28.06
C CYS A 17 -10.19 -1.22 28.76
N CYS A 18 -11.12 -2.18 28.68
CA CYS A 18 -10.90 -3.52 29.23
C CYS A 18 -9.90 -4.34 28.38
N ASN A 19 -9.31 -5.37 28.99
CA ASN A 19 -8.34 -6.25 28.34
C ASN A 19 -8.89 -6.88 27.05
N GLU A 20 -10.16 -7.27 27.02
CA GLU A 20 -10.78 -7.88 25.85
C GLU A 20 -10.95 -6.88 24.71
N CYS A 21 -11.39 -5.65 25.01
CA CYS A 21 -11.49 -4.60 24.00
C CYS A 21 -10.13 -4.21 23.42
N ILE A 22 -9.09 -4.12 24.27
CA ILE A 22 -7.72 -3.81 23.84
C ILE A 22 -7.17 -4.96 22.99
N ALA A 23 -7.35 -6.21 23.43
CA ALA A 23 -6.91 -7.38 22.68
C ALA A 23 -7.60 -7.45 21.31
N ASN A 24 -8.91 -7.23 21.26
CA ASN A 24 -9.67 -7.17 20.01
C ASN A 24 -9.16 -6.05 19.10
N ARG A 25 -8.94 -4.84 19.63
CA ARG A 25 -8.40 -3.72 18.84
C ARG A 25 -7.01 -4.01 18.30
N ARG A 26 -6.13 -4.60 19.12
CA ARG A 26 -4.81 -5.07 18.70
C ARG A 26 -4.92 -6.06 17.56
N HIS A 27 -5.77 -7.08 17.73
CA HIS A 27 -6.04 -8.09 16.71
C HIS A 27 -6.52 -7.48 15.39
N GLN A 28 -7.44 -6.51 15.45
CA GLN A 28 -7.91 -5.79 14.25
C GLN A 28 -6.79 -5.05 13.52
N TRP A 29 -5.90 -4.37 14.23
CA TRP A 29 -4.77 -3.68 13.61
C TRP A 29 -3.77 -4.65 13.01
N ILE A 30 -3.40 -5.71 13.74
CA ILE A 30 -2.50 -6.75 13.21
C ILE A 30 -3.08 -7.35 11.93
N ALA A 31 -4.35 -7.77 11.97
CA ALA A 31 -5.02 -8.34 10.80
C ALA A 31 -5.02 -7.38 9.61
N ARG A 32 -5.34 -6.10 9.81
CA ARG A 32 -5.32 -5.09 8.74
C ARG A 32 -3.94 -4.86 8.15
N ILE A 33 -2.90 -4.83 8.99
CA ILE A 33 -1.50 -4.67 8.55
C ILE A 33 -1.04 -5.90 7.76
N MET A 34 -1.38 -7.11 8.21
CA MET A 34 -1.06 -8.34 7.49
C MET A 34 -1.84 -8.43 6.16
N ALA A 35 -3.09 -7.97 6.14
CA ALA A 35 -3.89 -7.87 4.91
C ALA A 35 -3.26 -6.90 3.91
N GLU A 36 -2.81 -5.72 4.39
CA GLU A 36 -2.08 -4.74 3.57
C GLU A 36 -0.77 -5.33 3.04
N LYS A 37 0.02 -6.00 3.90
CA LYS A 37 1.25 -6.71 3.50
C LYS A 37 1.00 -7.69 2.36
N ALA A 38 -0.09 -8.46 2.42
CA ALA A 38 -0.41 -9.43 1.37
C ALA A 38 -0.75 -8.79 0.01
N CYS A 39 -0.99 -7.47 -0.04
CA CYS A 39 -1.31 -6.75 -1.27
C CYS A 39 -0.12 -6.03 -1.91
N HIS A 40 1.00 -5.92 -1.19
CA HIS A 40 2.17 -5.18 -1.61
C HIS A 40 3.38 -6.09 -1.78
N GLN A 41 4.19 -5.81 -2.79
CA GLN A 41 5.38 -6.60 -3.12
C GLN A 41 6.43 -6.50 -2.01
N HIS A 42 6.59 -5.31 -1.43
CA HIS A 42 7.55 -5.04 -0.38
C HIS A 42 6.87 -4.47 0.86
N SER A 43 7.38 -4.86 2.01
CA SER A 43 7.00 -4.33 3.31
C SER A 43 8.21 -4.31 4.22
N MET A 44 8.43 -3.23 4.96
CA MET A 44 9.54 -3.09 5.90
C MET A 44 9.04 -2.45 7.19
N TRP A 45 9.46 -2.99 8.33
CA TRP A 45 9.37 -2.28 9.59
C TRP A 45 10.65 -1.46 9.78
N VAL A 46 10.49 -0.16 10.01
CA VAL A 46 11.56 0.82 10.18
C VAL A 46 11.40 1.51 11.53
N ASP A 47 12.39 1.37 12.39
CA ASP A 47 12.52 2.20 13.59
C ASP A 47 13.41 3.39 13.28
N LEU A 48 12.95 4.60 13.63
CA LEU A 48 13.73 5.83 13.52
C LEU A 48 14.06 6.31 14.93
N THR A 49 15.35 6.50 15.20
CA THR A 49 15.85 6.97 16.50
C THR A 49 16.71 8.20 16.32
N TYR A 50 16.56 9.18 17.20
CA TYR A 50 17.41 10.38 17.25
C TYR A 50 18.74 10.09 17.95
N SER A 51 19.84 10.64 17.43
CA SER A 51 21.14 10.59 18.10
C SER A 51 21.26 11.65 19.19
N ASP A 52 22.34 11.57 19.97
CA ASP A 52 22.70 12.57 20.98
C ASP A 52 23.73 13.59 20.49
N ASP A 53 24.06 13.55 19.20
CA ASP A 53 25.18 14.32 18.64
C ASP A 53 24.89 15.83 18.59
N THR A 54 23.62 16.21 18.44
CA THR A 54 23.20 17.62 18.32
C THR A 54 22.11 17.98 19.32
N GLN A 55 22.02 19.26 19.70
CA GLN A 55 20.94 19.74 20.56
C GLN A 55 19.57 19.53 19.92
N SER A 56 19.44 19.80 18.63
CA SER A 56 18.18 19.59 17.89
C SER A 56 17.73 18.13 17.92
N SER A 57 18.65 17.16 17.80
CA SER A 57 18.32 15.74 17.90
C SER A 57 17.88 15.35 19.31
N ARG A 58 18.53 15.92 20.35
CA ARG A 58 18.13 15.71 21.75
C ARG A 58 16.75 16.30 22.05
N ASP A 59 16.46 17.50 21.54
CA ASP A 59 15.15 18.15 21.70
C ASP A 59 14.04 17.36 20.97
N ALA A 60 14.32 16.88 19.75
CA ALA A 60 13.42 16.02 19.00
C ALA A 60 13.29 14.60 19.60
N ALA A 61 14.27 14.15 20.39
CA ALA A 61 14.13 12.96 21.22
C ALA A 61 13.29 13.25 22.48
N ALA A 62 13.33 14.45 23.03
CA ALA A 62 12.53 14.81 24.21
C ALA A 62 11.06 15.11 23.85
N LEU A 63 10.79 15.55 22.62
CA LEU A 63 9.48 15.97 22.14
C LEU A 63 9.11 15.20 20.87
N PHE A 64 7.85 14.80 20.70
CA PHE A 64 7.43 14.11 19.47
C PHE A 64 7.51 15.00 18.20
N ALA A 65 8.68 15.04 17.55
CA ALA A 65 8.93 15.81 16.33
C ALA A 65 8.44 15.08 15.06
N TYR A 66 7.12 14.93 14.90
CA TYR A 66 6.52 14.26 13.74
C TYR A 66 6.86 14.93 12.39
N CYS A 67 7.28 16.21 12.41
CA CYS A 67 7.78 16.90 11.22
C CYS A 67 8.94 16.16 10.56
N ASP A 68 9.82 15.54 11.34
CA ASP A 68 10.99 14.82 10.82
C ASP A 68 10.58 13.54 10.12
N VAL A 69 9.60 12.82 10.68
CA VAL A 69 8.99 11.64 10.04
C VAL A 69 8.31 12.03 8.73
N MET A 70 7.59 13.16 8.70
CA MET A 70 7.00 13.65 7.44
C MET A 70 8.07 14.00 6.41
N ALA A 71 9.16 14.64 6.83
CA ALA A 71 10.27 15.00 5.95
C ALA A 71 10.98 13.75 5.42
N PHE A 72 11.22 12.75 6.27
CA PHE A 72 11.75 11.44 5.90
C PHE A 72 10.87 10.77 4.85
N MET A 73 9.56 10.68 5.09
CA MET A 73 8.63 10.08 4.14
C MET A 73 8.52 10.86 2.82
N LYS A 74 8.73 12.18 2.82
CA LYS A 74 8.82 13.00 1.61
C LYS A 74 10.10 12.70 0.83
N ARG A 75 11.25 12.65 1.51
CA ARG A 75 12.55 12.31 0.92
C ARG A 75 12.56 10.91 0.32
N LEU A 76 12.03 9.91 1.03
CA LEU A 76 11.89 8.53 0.54
C LEU A 76 11.10 8.47 -0.77
N ARG A 77 9.91 9.09 -0.82
CA ARG A 77 9.09 9.12 -2.03
C ARG A 77 9.77 9.86 -3.18
N LYS A 78 10.45 10.97 -2.89
CA LYS A 78 11.19 11.75 -3.88
C LYS A 78 12.33 10.94 -4.48
N ARG A 79 13.21 10.38 -3.64
CA ARG A 79 14.36 9.56 -4.07
C ARG A 79 13.90 8.38 -4.92
N ALA A 80 12.94 7.59 -4.44
CA ALA A 80 12.39 6.47 -5.19
C ALA A 80 11.84 6.90 -6.56
N THR A 81 11.09 8.02 -6.62
CA THR A 81 10.57 8.56 -7.89
C THR A 81 11.70 9.00 -8.84
N ASP A 82 12.73 9.66 -8.32
CA ASP A 82 13.84 10.16 -9.12
C ASP A 82 14.68 9.00 -9.68
N ASP A 83 14.95 7.97 -8.88
CA ASP A 83 15.64 6.76 -9.33
C ASP A 83 14.84 6.02 -10.40
N TRP A 84 13.52 5.88 -10.21
CA TRP A 84 12.64 5.30 -11.23
C TRP A 84 12.68 6.09 -12.54
N LYS A 85 12.66 7.43 -12.49
CA LYS A 85 12.78 8.29 -13.69
C LYS A 85 14.14 8.14 -14.37
N ARG A 86 15.21 8.07 -13.57
CA ARG A 86 16.59 7.91 -14.07
C ARG A 86 16.76 6.58 -14.80
N LEU A 87 16.31 5.48 -14.19
CA LEU A 87 16.32 4.15 -14.82
C LEU A 87 15.53 4.14 -16.12
N LYS A 88 14.32 4.72 -16.10
CA LYS A 88 13.48 4.86 -17.29
C LYS A 88 14.20 5.60 -18.44
N LYS A 89 14.98 6.64 -18.11
CA LYS A 89 15.73 7.43 -19.09
C LYS A 89 16.98 6.70 -19.60
N SER A 90 17.59 5.82 -18.81
CA SER A 90 18.83 5.12 -19.17
C SER A 90 18.61 3.83 -19.98
N GLY A 91 17.42 3.59 -20.52
CA GLY A 91 17.09 2.36 -21.24
C GLY A 91 16.95 1.11 -20.36
N VAL A 92 17.09 1.24 -19.04
CA VAL A 92 16.86 0.13 -18.10
C VAL A 92 15.37 0.09 -17.77
N THR A 93 14.71 -1.04 -18.00
CA THR A 93 13.28 -1.19 -17.70
C THR A 93 13.03 -0.93 -16.20
N PRO A 94 12.35 0.18 -15.83
CA PRO A 94 12.06 0.46 -14.43
C PRO A 94 10.89 -0.43 -13.95
N LEU A 95 10.49 -0.28 -12.68
CA LEU A 95 9.24 -0.86 -12.20
C LEU A 95 8.07 -0.47 -13.13
N PRO A 96 7.13 -1.40 -13.42
CA PRO A 96 6.01 -1.12 -14.34
C PRO A 96 5.20 0.11 -13.92
N ASP A 97 4.97 0.24 -12.61
CA ASP A 97 4.26 1.35 -12.01
C ASP A 97 5.21 2.32 -11.31
N ARG A 98 4.79 3.59 -11.25
CA ARG A 98 5.50 4.61 -10.46
C ARG A 98 5.64 4.15 -8.99
N PRO A 99 6.79 4.41 -8.34
CA PRO A 99 6.98 4.09 -6.93
C PRO A 99 5.91 4.70 -6.03
N TYR A 100 5.35 3.90 -5.13
CA TYR A 100 4.41 4.35 -4.11
C TYR A 100 4.81 3.88 -2.72
N VAL A 101 4.34 4.60 -1.71
CA VAL A 101 4.58 4.28 -0.30
C VAL A 101 3.30 4.47 0.50
N ARG A 102 2.90 3.41 1.19
CA ARG A 102 1.85 3.40 2.21
C ARG A 102 2.49 3.06 3.56
N PHE A 103 1.89 3.53 4.64
CA PHE A 103 2.54 3.42 5.93
C PHE A 103 1.56 3.41 7.11
N LEU A 104 2.07 2.90 8.21
CA LEU A 104 1.58 3.06 9.57
C LEU A 104 2.76 3.53 10.42
N CYS A 105 2.53 4.45 11.35
CA CYS A 105 3.55 5.09 12.16
C CYS A 105 3.03 5.29 13.59
N ALA A 106 3.81 4.86 14.57
CA ALA A 106 3.58 5.09 15.98
C ALA A 106 4.80 5.79 16.58
N GLY A 107 4.58 6.91 17.25
CA GLY A 107 5.55 7.51 18.15
C GLY A 107 5.34 6.96 19.55
N GLU A 108 6.41 6.52 20.20
CA GLU A 108 6.42 6.16 21.61
C GLU A 108 7.48 6.97 22.37
N GLN A 109 7.18 7.38 23.60
CA GLN A 109 8.18 7.83 24.54
C GLN A 109 8.60 6.65 25.41
N GLY A 110 9.88 6.28 25.38
CA GLY A 110 10.41 5.14 26.12
C GLY A 110 10.30 5.35 27.64
N ASP A 111 9.96 4.27 28.34
CA ASP A 111 9.64 4.30 29.77
C ASP A 111 10.88 4.57 30.66
N GLU A 112 12.10 4.31 30.17
CA GLU A 112 13.34 4.45 30.97
C GLU A 112 13.97 5.85 30.92
N ASN A 113 14.06 6.45 29.73
CA ASN A 113 14.82 7.69 29.51
C ASN A 113 13.96 8.85 28.97
N GLY A 114 12.66 8.64 28.80
CA GLY A 114 11.75 9.67 28.26
C GLY A 114 12.02 10.04 26.79
N ARG A 115 12.73 9.20 26.03
CA ARG A 115 13.09 9.46 24.64
C ARG A 115 12.00 9.01 23.68
N CYS A 116 11.67 9.86 22.70
CA CYS A 116 10.74 9.59 21.63
C CYS A 116 11.42 8.75 20.53
N HIS A 117 10.79 7.63 20.19
CA HIS A 117 11.13 6.75 19.08
C HIS A 117 9.95 6.64 18.12
N TRP A 118 10.24 6.40 16.84
CA TRP A 118 9.22 6.21 15.83
C TRP A 118 9.28 4.81 15.24
N HIS A 119 8.18 4.07 15.35
CA HIS A 119 8.00 2.75 14.76
C HIS A 119 7.12 2.85 13.52
N LEU A 120 7.67 2.54 12.35
CA LEU A 120 6.94 2.60 11.08
C LEU A 120 6.81 1.21 10.46
N ILE A 121 5.64 0.90 9.92
CA ILE A 121 5.50 -0.19 8.94
C ILE A 121 5.23 0.47 7.59
N ILE A 122 6.11 0.22 6.64
CA ILE A 122 6.07 0.79 5.30
C ILE A 122 5.75 -0.31 4.29
N PHE A 123 4.84 -0.01 3.36
CA PHE A 123 4.45 -0.88 2.24
C PHE A 123 4.70 -0.17 0.92
N SER A 124 5.26 -0.89 -0.06
CA SER A 124 5.70 -0.32 -1.34
C SER A 124 5.71 -1.35 -2.47
N ASN A 125 5.81 -0.87 -3.71
CA ASN A 125 6.14 -1.67 -4.89
C ASN A 125 7.64 -1.71 -5.21
N PHE A 126 8.49 -1.22 -4.30
CA PHE A 126 9.94 -1.21 -4.44
C PHE A 126 10.59 -1.60 -3.12
N ASP A 127 11.82 -2.13 -3.19
CA ASP A 127 12.58 -2.48 -1.99
C ASP A 127 13.19 -1.22 -1.36
N LEU A 128 12.90 -0.98 -0.07
CA LEU A 128 13.43 0.16 0.66
C LEU A 128 14.95 0.12 0.83
N THR A 129 15.55 -1.08 0.81
CA THR A 129 17.01 -1.24 0.94
C THR A 129 17.79 -0.75 -0.27
N GLU A 130 17.11 -0.52 -1.39
CA GLU A 130 17.68 -0.02 -2.65
C GLU A 130 17.52 1.50 -2.82
N VAL A 131 16.98 2.21 -1.82
CA VAL A 131 16.64 3.64 -1.92
C VAL A 131 17.43 4.47 -0.94
N GLY A 132 18.33 5.31 -1.48
CA GLY A 132 19.26 6.09 -0.67
C GLY A 132 20.52 5.29 -0.30
N ALA A 133 21.29 5.82 0.64
CA ALA A 133 22.53 5.22 1.10
C ALA A 133 22.43 4.85 2.57
N PHE A 134 22.85 3.64 2.90
CA PHE A 134 22.93 3.13 4.26
C PHE A 134 24.39 2.99 4.65
N LEU A 135 24.77 3.61 5.77
CA LEU A 135 26.10 3.50 6.35
C LEU A 135 26.02 2.72 7.66
N GLY A 136 26.94 1.78 7.85
CA GLY A 136 27.15 1.07 9.10
C GLY A 136 28.56 1.30 9.62
N ILE A 137 28.80 1.02 10.90
CA ILE A 137 30.15 1.10 11.47
C ILE A 137 30.84 -0.27 11.34
N ARG A 138 32.02 -0.29 10.73
CA ARG A 138 32.92 -1.46 10.72
C ARG A 138 34.31 -1.03 11.14
N GLN A 139 34.85 -1.72 12.15
CA GLN A 139 36.19 -1.41 12.69
C GLN A 139 36.40 0.07 13.06
N GLY A 140 35.33 0.76 13.47
CA GLY A 140 35.37 2.18 13.84
C GLY A 140 35.12 3.16 12.69
N GLU A 141 35.02 2.70 11.44
CA GLU A 141 34.78 3.55 10.28
C GLU A 141 33.36 3.38 9.72
N LYS A 142 32.81 4.46 9.16
CA LYS A 142 31.54 4.41 8.43
C LYS A 142 31.77 3.82 7.05
N VAL A 143 31.08 2.74 6.75
CA VAL A 143 31.13 2.06 5.45
C VAL A 143 29.74 1.93 4.87
N GLN A 144 29.64 2.01 3.55
CA GLN A 144 28.37 1.79 2.86
C GLN A 144 27.97 0.31 2.95
N ILE A 145 26.74 0.06 3.38
CA ILE A 145 26.15 -1.27 3.47
C ILE A 145 25.18 -1.43 2.30
N THR A 146 25.43 -2.42 1.47
CA THR A 146 24.58 -2.78 0.32
C THR A 146 24.04 -4.20 0.41
N ASP A 147 24.64 -5.07 1.22
CA ASP A 147 24.13 -6.42 1.45
C ASP A 147 22.93 -6.36 2.39
N ARG A 148 21.75 -6.65 1.84
CA ARG A 148 20.46 -6.72 2.55
C ARG A 148 20.53 -7.51 3.87
N ARG A 149 21.30 -8.60 3.91
CA ARG A 149 21.43 -9.45 5.13
C ARG A 149 22.08 -8.72 6.30
N GLN A 150 22.83 -7.66 6.00
CA GLN A 150 23.51 -6.82 6.96
C GLN A 150 22.73 -5.53 7.26
N MET A 151 21.54 -5.38 6.68
CA MET A 151 20.67 -4.23 6.89
C MET A 151 19.45 -4.58 7.73
N ILE A 152 18.99 -5.84 7.66
CA ILE A 152 17.75 -6.28 8.28
C ILE A 152 18.05 -7.05 9.55
N SER A 153 17.51 -6.55 10.65
CA SER A 153 17.55 -7.19 11.96
C SER A 153 16.47 -8.27 12.02
N THR A 154 16.79 -9.40 12.66
CA THR A 154 15.80 -10.43 12.97
C THR A 154 14.94 -10.01 14.15
N PHE A 155 13.65 -10.36 14.13
CA PHE A 155 12.76 -10.08 15.27
C PHE A 155 13.28 -10.78 16.53
N ARG A 156 13.51 -10.01 17.62
CA ARG A 156 14.17 -10.43 18.87
C ARG A 156 15.68 -10.72 18.77
N GLY A 157 16.31 -10.45 17.64
CA GLY A 157 17.76 -10.43 17.50
C GLY A 157 18.37 -9.10 17.93
N SER A 158 19.69 -8.97 17.76
CA SER A 158 20.37 -7.69 17.93
C SER A 158 19.95 -6.71 16.82
N ASN A 159 19.60 -5.49 17.22
CA ASN A 159 19.26 -4.43 16.28
C ASN A 159 20.51 -3.97 15.52
N ILE A 160 20.45 -4.05 14.20
CA ILE A 160 21.42 -3.44 13.30
C ILE A 160 21.06 -1.96 13.17
N ARG A 161 21.95 -1.09 13.66
CA ARG A 161 21.81 0.36 13.57
C ARG A 161 22.54 0.87 12.34
N LEU A 162 21.82 1.55 11.46
CA LEU A 162 22.37 2.13 10.23
C LEU A 162 22.07 3.62 10.17
N ASP A 163 23.00 4.39 9.63
CA ASP A 163 22.74 5.76 9.21
C ASP A 163 22.15 5.71 7.81
N TRP A 164 20.86 6.03 7.69
CA TRP A 164 20.22 6.18 6.39
C TRP A 164 20.22 7.65 6.00
N ASP A 165 20.78 7.99 4.84
CA ASP A 165 20.86 9.38 4.34
C ASP A 165 19.50 10.10 4.32
N LEU A 166 18.39 9.35 4.22
CA LEU A 166 17.04 9.89 4.27
C LEU A 166 16.57 10.30 5.67
N TRP A 167 17.17 9.78 6.75
CA TRP A 167 16.90 10.17 8.14
C TRP A 167 17.81 11.33 8.56
N SER A 168 17.59 12.47 7.91
CA SER A 168 18.42 13.66 8.00
C SER A 168 17.61 14.96 8.04
N VAL A 169 18.22 16.05 8.47
CA VAL A 169 17.72 17.42 8.37
C VAL A 169 18.83 18.26 7.74
N ASP A 170 18.50 18.99 6.68
CA ASP A 170 19.45 19.82 5.90
C ASP A 170 20.72 19.08 5.46
N GLY A 171 20.59 17.78 5.15
CA GLY A 171 21.70 16.92 4.72
C GLY A 171 22.52 16.32 5.85
N HIS A 172 22.24 16.68 7.10
CA HIS A 172 22.91 16.13 8.28
C HIS A 172 22.08 14.99 8.90
N PRO A 173 22.69 13.81 9.18
CA PRO A 173 22.01 12.74 9.90
C PRO A 173 21.51 13.21 11.27
N ILE A 174 20.26 12.86 11.61
CA ILE A 174 19.66 13.20 12.92
C ILE A 174 19.59 11.99 13.86
N GLY A 175 20.03 10.82 13.39
CA GLY A 175 20.22 9.62 14.18
C GLY A 175 20.35 8.39 13.30
N TYR A 176 19.87 7.24 13.80
CA TYR A 176 19.99 5.96 13.14
C TYR A 176 18.63 5.31 12.88
N VAL A 177 18.63 4.33 11.99
CA VAL A 177 17.47 3.48 11.68
C VAL A 177 17.77 2.02 11.99
N CYS A 178 16.73 1.27 12.33
CA CYS A 178 16.77 -0.20 12.37
C CYS A 178 15.71 -0.72 11.39
N LEU A 179 16.09 -1.65 10.52
CA LEU A 179 15.18 -2.28 9.56
C LEU A 179 14.86 -3.69 10.02
N HIS A 180 13.60 -4.10 9.83
CA HIS A 180 13.10 -5.41 10.23
C HIS A 180 12.13 -5.95 9.18
N ASP A 181 12.14 -7.27 8.99
CA ASP A 181 11.08 -7.93 8.23
C ASP A 181 9.73 -7.79 8.94
N VAL A 182 8.67 -7.69 8.14
CA VAL A 182 7.30 -7.57 8.64
C VAL A 182 6.69 -8.96 8.77
N ASP A 183 6.67 -9.49 9.98
CA ASP A 183 5.90 -10.69 10.35
C ASP A 183 4.83 -10.35 11.41
N GLN A 184 3.94 -11.30 11.71
CA GLN A 184 2.88 -11.07 12.70
C GLN A 184 3.42 -10.70 14.10
N GLY A 185 4.60 -11.20 14.48
CA GLY A 185 5.23 -10.91 15.77
C GLY A 185 5.71 -9.47 15.86
N GLY A 186 6.47 -9.02 14.87
CA GLY A 186 6.94 -7.63 14.74
C GLY A 186 5.77 -6.65 14.62
N VAL A 187 4.75 -7.00 13.83
CA VAL A 187 3.51 -6.19 13.77
C VAL A 187 2.82 -6.09 15.13
N SER A 188 2.71 -7.19 15.87
CA SER A 188 2.11 -7.17 17.21
C SER A 188 2.89 -6.28 18.18
N TYR A 189 4.22 -6.23 18.04
CA TYR A 189 5.09 -5.36 18.82
C TYR A 189 4.84 -3.89 18.48
N VAL A 190 4.91 -3.50 17.20
CA VAL A 190 4.62 -2.12 16.76
C VAL A 190 3.21 -1.67 17.17
N VAL A 191 2.20 -2.54 17.02
CA VAL A 191 0.82 -2.24 17.41
C VAL A 191 0.67 -2.05 18.92
N SER A 192 1.54 -2.63 19.76
CA SER A 192 1.49 -2.37 21.21
C SER A 192 1.68 -0.88 21.53
N TYR A 193 2.53 -0.19 20.76
CA TYR A 193 2.79 1.25 20.88
C TYR A 193 1.66 2.10 20.34
N VAL A 194 1.01 1.66 19.26
CA VAL A 194 -0.24 2.26 18.76
C VAL A 194 -1.34 2.32 19.83
N LEU A 195 -1.34 1.34 20.73
CA LEU A 195 -2.36 1.25 21.78
C LEU A 195 -1.99 2.04 23.04
N LYS A 196 -0.69 2.35 23.26
CA LYS A 196 -0.25 3.21 24.39
C LYS A 196 -0.84 4.62 24.29
N ASP A 197 -1.03 5.17 23.08
CA ASP A 197 -1.68 6.47 22.82
C ASP A 197 -3.09 6.62 23.45
N GLN A 198 -3.78 5.51 23.76
CA GLN A 198 -5.16 5.57 24.26
C GLN A 198 -5.29 5.73 25.77
N PHE A 199 -4.19 5.62 26.51
CA PHE A 199 -4.17 5.64 27.96
C PHE A 199 -3.65 7.00 28.42
N THR A 200 -4.57 7.95 28.60
CA THR A 200 -4.27 9.10 29.47
C THR A 200 -4.07 8.57 30.90
N GLY A 201 -3.33 9.28 31.75
CA GLY A 201 -3.16 8.91 33.16
C GLY A 201 -4.50 8.53 33.82
N GLU A 202 -5.53 9.34 33.57
CA GLU A 202 -6.91 9.12 34.00
C GLU A 202 -7.55 7.81 33.47
N LYS A 203 -7.38 7.46 32.19
CA LYS A 203 -7.95 6.23 31.59
C LYS A 203 -7.18 4.97 31.97
N SER A 204 -5.97 5.14 32.49
CA SER A 204 -5.03 4.07 32.81
C SER A 204 -4.99 3.72 34.29
N LYS A 205 -5.53 4.61 35.14
CA LYS A 205 -5.56 4.50 36.60
C LYS A 205 -6.15 3.16 37.05
N ASP A 206 -5.50 2.53 38.03
CA ASP A 206 -5.90 1.24 38.61
C ASP A 206 -5.94 0.07 37.59
N THR A 207 -5.22 0.19 36.47
CA THR A 207 -5.01 -0.91 35.52
C THR A 207 -3.54 -1.36 35.51
N MET A 208 -3.24 -2.58 35.07
CA MET A 208 -1.85 -3.03 34.84
C MET A 208 -1.05 -2.14 33.86
N ARG A 209 -1.69 -1.18 33.19
CA ARG A 209 -1.11 -0.25 32.22
C ARG A 209 -1.17 1.20 32.69
N GLU A 210 -1.32 1.41 34.00
CA GLU A 210 -1.29 2.75 34.59
C GLU A 210 -0.01 3.49 34.19
N SER A 211 -0.18 4.64 33.53
CA SER A 211 0.93 5.51 33.15
C SER A 211 1.51 6.12 34.41
N LYS A 212 2.75 5.75 34.75
CA LYS A 212 3.48 6.30 35.92
C LYS A 212 3.96 7.73 35.71
N SER A 213 3.91 8.20 34.48
CA SER A 213 4.34 9.54 34.09
C SER A 213 3.12 10.40 33.75
N GLU A 214 3.13 11.65 34.21
CA GLU A 214 2.25 12.74 33.74
C GLU A 214 2.63 13.12 32.29
N ASN A 215 2.63 12.15 31.37
CA ASN A 215 3.12 12.36 30.03
C ASN A 215 2.12 13.19 29.22
N PHE A 216 2.44 14.48 29.08
CA PHE A 216 1.77 15.46 28.23
C PHE A 216 1.82 15.15 26.72
N ALA A 217 2.27 13.96 26.33
CA ALA A 217 2.13 13.46 24.97
C ALA A 217 1.85 11.95 24.98
N THR A 218 0.58 11.58 25.11
CA THR A 218 0.09 10.26 24.71
C THR A 218 0.49 10.04 23.24
N GLY A 219 1.20 8.94 22.97
CA GLY A 219 2.01 8.75 21.75
C GLY A 219 1.33 9.06 20.40
N LEU A 220 2.08 9.39 19.36
CA LEU A 220 1.47 9.79 18.08
C LEU A 220 1.19 8.63 17.15
N PHE A 221 -0.07 8.41 16.78
CA PHE A 221 -0.45 7.42 15.77
C PHE A 221 -0.90 8.04 14.44
N ARG A 222 -0.25 7.64 13.33
CA ARG A 222 -0.51 8.13 11.97
C ARG A 222 -0.45 6.99 10.95
N MET A 223 -1.24 7.06 9.88
CA MET A 223 -1.28 6.02 8.85
C MET A 223 -1.83 6.54 7.53
N SER A 224 -1.69 5.75 6.47
CA SER A 224 -2.39 5.94 5.21
C SER A 224 -3.89 5.67 5.37
N LYS A 225 -4.73 6.65 4.96
CA LYS A 225 -6.18 6.64 5.18
C LYS A 225 -7.01 6.44 3.90
N ARG A 226 -6.42 6.67 2.72
CA ARG A 226 -7.12 6.66 1.43
C ARG A 226 -6.43 5.72 0.42
N PRO A 227 -6.99 4.53 0.14
CA PRO A 227 -7.94 3.85 1.02
C PRO A 227 -7.31 3.49 2.38
N GLY A 228 -8.09 3.04 3.36
CA GLY A 228 -7.56 2.64 4.67
C GLY A 228 -6.69 1.39 4.60
N ILE A 229 -5.77 1.22 5.55
CA ILE A 229 -4.94 0.00 5.67
C ILE A 229 -5.83 -1.25 5.74
N GLY A 230 -5.55 -2.25 4.90
CA GLY A 230 -6.28 -3.50 4.73
C GLY A 230 -7.42 -3.46 3.70
N HIS A 231 -7.71 -2.30 3.10
CA HIS A 231 -8.85 -2.13 2.19
C HIS A 231 -8.68 -2.92 0.91
N GLU A 232 -7.52 -2.76 0.28
CA GLU A 232 -7.19 -3.39 -0.99
C GLU A 232 -7.34 -4.91 -0.92
N PHE A 233 -7.00 -5.51 0.22
CA PHE A 233 -7.15 -6.94 0.42
C PHE A 233 -8.60 -7.40 0.34
N LEU A 234 -9.52 -6.67 0.97
CA LEU A 234 -10.94 -7.00 0.89
C LEU A 234 -11.46 -6.80 -0.54
N LEU A 235 -11.00 -5.75 -1.24
CA LEU A 235 -11.38 -5.51 -2.63
C LEU A 235 -11.00 -6.68 -3.53
N ARG A 236 -9.72 -7.09 -3.52
CA ARG A 236 -9.22 -8.23 -4.30
C ARG A 236 -9.95 -9.52 -3.95
N LYS A 237 -10.31 -9.69 -2.68
CA LYS A 237 -11.09 -10.85 -2.26
C LYS A 237 -12.51 -10.83 -2.85
N MET A 238 -13.16 -9.67 -2.93
CA MET A 238 -14.46 -9.54 -3.59
C MET A 238 -14.37 -9.75 -5.11
N GLU A 239 -13.27 -9.31 -5.74
CA GLU A 239 -12.99 -9.56 -7.16
C GLU A 239 -12.96 -11.05 -7.50
N VAL A 240 -12.26 -11.85 -6.69
CA VAL A 240 -12.19 -13.30 -6.86
C VAL A 240 -13.59 -13.94 -6.70
N LEU A 241 -14.34 -13.52 -5.69
CA LEU A 241 -15.69 -14.05 -5.45
C LEU A 241 -16.65 -13.72 -6.60
N GLU A 242 -16.62 -12.48 -7.10
CA GLU A 242 -17.42 -12.08 -8.25
C GLU A 242 -17.08 -12.90 -9.50
N ALA A 243 -15.79 -13.10 -9.78
CA ALA A 243 -15.35 -13.89 -10.93
C ALA A 243 -15.85 -15.35 -10.84
N SER A 244 -15.90 -15.92 -9.63
CA SER A 244 -16.48 -17.26 -9.42
C SER A 244 -18.01 -17.28 -9.27
N GLY A 245 -18.66 -16.12 -9.20
CA GLY A 245 -20.09 -15.99 -8.90
C GLY A 245 -20.50 -16.52 -7.52
N SER A 246 -19.59 -16.51 -6.54
CA SER A 246 -19.79 -17.05 -5.19
C SER A 246 -19.73 -15.96 -4.11
N VAL A 247 -20.08 -16.32 -2.87
CA VAL A 247 -19.91 -15.46 -1.69
C VAL A 247 -19.04 -16.16 -0.63
N LEU A 248 -18.63 -15.41 0.39
CA LEU A 248 -17.96 -16.01 1.55
C LEU A 248 -18.94 -16.88 2.35
N PRO A 249 -18.50 -18.03 2.88
CA PRO A 249 -19.32 -18.85 3.78
C PRO A 249 -19.45 -18.27 5.19
N SER A 250 -18.56 -17.36 5.57
CA SER A 250 -18.63 -16.60 6.83
C SER A 250 -17.75 -15.35 6.75
N LEU A 251 -17.89 -14.47 7.73
CA LEU A 251 -17.09 -13.25 7.86
C LEU A 251 -15.71 -13.49 8.49
N ASN A 252 -15.29 -14.75 8.62
CA ASN A 252 -13.98 -15.15 9.11
C ASN A 252 -12.97 -15.18 7.94
N ILE A 253 -12.21 -14.10 7.79
CA ILE A 253 -11.34 -13.89 6.64
C ILE A 253 -9.94 -14.42 6.92
N LYS A 254 -9.50 -15.44 6.18
CA LYS A 254 -8.10 -15.88 6.18
C LYS A 254 -7.23 -14.86 5.44
N ILE A 255 -6.06 -14.57 6.01
CA ILE A 255 -5.04 -13.70 5.43
C ILE A 255 -3.73 -14.50 5.32
N PRO A 256 -3.01 -14.45 4.18
CA PRO A 256 -1.70 -15.09 4.04
C PRO A 256 -0.71 -14.63 5.13
N GLY A 257 -0.03 -15.57 5.78
CA GLY A 257 0.96 -15.27 6.81
C GLY A 257 0.39 -14.80 8.16
N PHE A 258 -0.93 -14.73 8.31
CA PHE A 258 -1.60 -14.38 9.56
C PHE A 258 -2.17 -15.64 10.25
N LYS A 259 -1.77 -15.88 11.49
CA LYS A 259 -2.31 -16.94 12.34
C LYS A 259 -3.66 -16.50 12.91
N GLY A 260 -4.73 -17.08 12.39
CA GLY A 260 -6.11 -16.83 12.81
C GLY A 260 -6.97 -16.25 11.68
N TYR A 261 -8.06 -15.61 12.06
CA TYR A 261 -9.00 -14.99 11.13
C TYR A 261 -9.11 -13.49 11.41
N TRP A 262 -9.22 -12.72 10.34
CA TRP A 262 -9.68 -11.35 10.44
C TRP A 262 -11.20 -11.35 10.51
N HIS A 263 -11.73 -10.72 11.55
CA HIS A 263 -13.15 -10.49 11.74
C HIS A 263 -13.42 -8.99 11.60
N PRO A 264 -13.78 -8.47 10.42
CA PRO A 264 -14.06 -7.05 10.26
C PRO A 264 -15.13 -6.55 11.24
N HIS A 265 -14.97 -5.33 11.76
CA HIS A 265 -15.91 -4.68 12.68
C HIS A 265 -16.28 -3.27 12.21
N GLY A 266 -17.41 -2.76 12.71
CA GLY A 266 -17.93 -1.43 12.41
C GLY A 266 -18.14 -1.24 10.90
N GLN A 267 -17.73 -0.08 10.38
CA GLN A 267 -17.87 0.26 8.96
C GLN A 267 -17.27 -0.79 8.00
N TRP A 268 -16.19 -1.46 8.40
CA TRP A 268 -15.57 -2.53 7.59
C TRP A 268 -16.45 -3.77 7.46
N ARG A 269 -17.17 -4.12 8.53
CA ARG A 269 -18.12 -5.23 8.53
C ARG A 269 -19.33 -4.89 7.66
N ASN A 270 -19.90 -3.72 7.89
CA ASN A 270 -21.09 -3.25 7.18
C ASN A 270 -20.82 -3.21 5.66
N ARG A 271 -19.70 -2.62 5.26
CA ARG A 271 -19.29 -2.58 3.85
C ARG A 271 -19.11 -3.97 3.24
N LEU A 272 -18.48 -4.89 3.96
CA LEU A 272 -18.32 -6.26 3.50
C LEU A 272 -19.66 -6.98 3.31
N LEU A 273 -20.60 -6.83 4.25
CA LEU A 273 -21.94 -7.40 4.15
C LEU A 273 -22.67 -6.88 2.91
N TRP A 274 -22.64 -5.56 2.68
CA TRP A 274 -23.21 -4.95 1.48
C TRP A 274 -22.60 -5.50 0.19
N TRP A 275 -21.27 -5.64 0.13
CA TRP A 275 -20.62 -6.25 -1.03
C TRP A 275 -21.06 -7.69 -1.28
N LEU A 276 -21.16 -8.51 -0.23
CA LEU A 276 -21.61 -9.91 -0.36
C LEU A 276 -23.08 -10.01 -0.79
N ARG A 277 -23.95 -9.15 -0.25
CA ARG A 277 -25.35 -9.03 -0.67
C ARG A 277 -25.45 -8.62 -2.14
N ALA A 278 -24.71 -7.60 -2.55
CA ALA A 278 -24.67 -7.16 -3.95
C ALA A 278 -24.14 -8.24 -4.91
N LEU A 279 -23.21 -9.09 -4.47
CA LEU A 279 -22.76 -10.25 -5.25
C LEU A 279 -23.87 -11.29 -5.40
N ASN A 280 -24.55 -11.64 -4.30
CA ASN A 280 -25.66 -12.59 -4.33
C ASN A 280 -26.81 -12.11 -5.22
N THR A 281 -27.23 -10.86 -5.08
CA THR A 281 -28.32 -10.28 -5.87
C THR A 281 -28.00 -10.29 -7.36
N ARG A 282 -26.77 -9.91 -7.76
CA ARG A 282 -26.36 -9.98 -9.17
C ARG A 282 -26.36 -11.42 -9.69
N ARG A 283 -25.96 -12.39 -8.88
CA ARG A 283 -26.02 -13.81 -9.24
C ARG A 283 -27.45 -14.31 -9.39
N LEU A 284 -28.34 -13.92 -8.48
CA LEU A 284 -29.77 -14.22 -8.53
C LEU A 284 -30.42 -13.66 -9.79
N TRP A 285 -30.16 -12.38 -10.13
CA TRP A 285 -30.66 -11.77 -11.37
C TRP A 285 -30.13 -12.46 -12.63
N ALA A 286 -28.86 -12.86 -12.64
CA ALA A 286 -28.24 -13.48 -13.80
C ALA A 286 -28.66 -14.96 -14.01
N THR A 287 -29.01 -15.68 -12.95
CA THR A 287 -29.17 -17.16 -13.01
C THR A 287 -30.44 -17.71 -12.36
N GLY A 288 -31.24 -16.87 -11.71
CA GLY A 288 -32.41 -17.29 -10.94
C GLY A 288 -32.08 -18.08 -9.67
N ARG A 289 -30.80 -18.16 -9.27
CA ARG A 289 -30.35 -18.89 -8.08
C ARG A 289 -29.40 -18.04 -7.24
N ASP A 290 -29.42 -18.26 -5.94
CA ASP A 290 -28.44 -17.67 -5.02
C ASP A 290 -27.01 -18.07 -5.37
N ALA A 291 -26.06 -17.24 -4.95
CA ALA A 291 -24.66 -17.53 -5.02
C ALA A 291 -24.30 -18.76 -4.16
N PRO A 292 -23.37 -19.61 -4.62
CA PRO A 292 -22.81 -20.67 -3.78
C PRO A 292 -22.36 -20.12 -2.43
N GLN A 293 -22.65 -20.87 -1.36
CA GLN A 293 -22.40 -20.53 0.05
C GLN A 293 -23.31 -19.45 0.66
N TRP A 294 -24.31 -18.93 -0.06
CA TRP A 294 -25.23 -17.91 0.50
C TRP A 294 -25.97 -18.37 1.75
N SER A 295 -26.57 -19.56 1.73
CA SER A 295 -27.24 -20.13 2.91
C SER A 295 -26.28 -20.34 4.09
N THR A 296 -25.04 -20.74 3.81
CA THR A 296 -23.98 -20.90 4.82
C THR A 296 -23.58 -19.55 5.43
N LEU A 297 -23.47 -18.50 4.61
CA LEU A 297 -23.22 -17.14 5.08
C LEU A 297 -24.32 -16.67 6.03
N LEU A 298 -25.58 -16.82 5.63
CA LEU A 298 -26.73 -16.46 6.46
C LEU A 298 -26.70 -17.21 7.80
N ALA A 299 -26.44 -18.53 7.78
CA ALA A 299 -26.30 -19.31 9.01
C ALA A 299 -25.15 -18.79 9.90
N SER A 300 -24.02 -18.38 9.32
CA SER A 300 -22.89 -17.83 10.07
C SER A 300 -23.15 -16.44 10.68
N CYS A 301 -24.18 -15.73 10.21
CA CYS A 301 -24.56 -14.39 10.65
C CYS A 301 -25.85 -14.37 11.47
N ALA A 302 -26.51 -15.53 11.67
CA ALA A 302 -27.84 -15.63 12.28
C ALA A 302 -27.91 -15.03 13.70
N ASP A 303 -26.82 -15.10 14.46
CA ASP A 303 -26.75 -14.57 15.84
C ASP A 303 -26.63 -13.04 15.91
N ASN A 304 -26.49 -12.34 14.77
CA ASN A 304 -26.39 -10.89 14.71
C ASN A 304 -27.54 -10.29 13.88
N PRO A 305 -28.58 -9.76 14.54
CA PRO A 305 -29.75 -9.19 13.85
C PRO A 305 -29.41 -8.09 12.84
N SER A 306 -28.41 -7.25 13.12
CA SER A 306 -28.00 -6.16 12.22
C SER A 306 -27.32 -6.69 10.94
N ASP A 307 -26.57 -7.78 11.06
CA ASP A 307 -25.99 -8.43 9.88
C ASP A 307 -27.10 -9.05 9.02
N MET A 308 -28.07 -9.72 9.67
CA MET A 308 -29.20 -10.33 8.98
C MET A 308 -30.12 -9.31 8.32
N GLU A 309 -30.35 -8.16 8.95
CA GLU A 309 -31.06 -7.03 8.36
C GLU A 309 -30.36 -6.56 7.08
N THR A 310 -29.03 -6.43 7.10
CA THR A 310 -28.24 -6.04 5.91
C THR A 310 -28.29 -7.10 4.81
N LEU A 311 -28.17 -8.39 5.15
CA LEU A 311 -28.12 -9.48 4.17
C LEU A 311 -29.50 -9.81 3.57
N ASN A 312 -30.58 -9.58 4.32
CA ASN A 312 -31.95 -9.80 3.85
C ASN A 312 -32.59 -8.55 3.24
N GLY A 313 -32.10 -7.36 3.59
CA GLY A 313 -32.64 -6.07 3.15
C GLY A 313 -32.65 -5.88 1.64
N GLU A 314 -33.52 -4.99 1.18
CA GLU A 314 -33.61 -4.63 -0.23
C GLU A 314 -32.35 -3.87 -0.68
N ILE A 315 -31.87 -4.19 -1.88
CA ILE A 315 -30.88 -3.38 -2.57
C ILE A 315 -31.66 -2.25 -3.25
N ILE A 316 -31.60 -1.07 -2.66
CA ILE A 316 -32.09 0.16 -3.27
C ILE A 316 -31.15 0.49 -4.43
N PRO A 317 -31.64 0.69 -5.66
CA PRO A 317 -30.81 1.07 -6.79
C PRO A 317 -29.96 2.31 -6.47
N PRO A 318 -28.69 2.40 -6.95
CA PRO A 318 -27.83 3.56 -6.69
C PRO A 318 -28.46 4.91 -7.08
N GLU A 319 -29.37 4.89 -8.05
CA GLU A 319 -30.15 6.03 -8.54
C GLU A 319 -31.07 6.63 -7.46
N GLU A 320 -31.56 5.79 -6.55
CA GLU A 320 -32.50 6.16 -5.48
C GLU A 320 -31.79 6.51 -4.16
N ASN A 321 -30.49 6.19 -4.04
CA ASN A 321 -29.66 6.61 -2.90
C ASN A 321 -28.20 6.93 -3.32
N PRO A 322 -27.99 8.03 -4.07
CA PRO A 322 -26.69 8.37 -4.65
C PRO A 322 -25.63 8.79 -3.60
N ALA A 323 -26.03 9.00 -2.35
CA ALA A 323 -25.14 9.36 -1.24
C ALA A 323 -24.59 8.15 -0.48
N ASN A 324 -25.00 6.92 -0.84
CA ASN A 324 -24.56 5.71 -0.19
C ASN A 324 -23.39 5.06 -0.94
N ASP A 325 -22.17 5.46 -0.56
CA ASP A 325 -20.89 4.93 -1.06
C ASP A 325 -20.73 3.40 -0.90
N ASP A 326 -21.58 2.73 -0.10
CA ASP A 326 -21.51 1.28 0.12
C ASP A 326 -22.12 0.45 -1.03
N TYR A 327 -22.84 1.08 -1.98
CA TYR A 327 -23.37 0.45 -3.20
C TYR A 327 -22.37 0.36 -4.35
N GLU A 328 -21.29 1.16 -4.34
CA GLU A 328 -20.24 1.00 -5.34
C GLU A 328 -19.56 -0.35 -5.10
N SER A 329 -19.96 -1.33 -5.92
CA SER A 329 -19.16 -2.51 -6.15
C SER A 329 -17.73 -2.03 -6.43
N PRO A 330 -16.71 -2.47 -5.69
CA PRO A 330 -15.32 -2.09 -5.94
C PRO A 330 -14.88 -2.35 -7.38
N ILE A 331 -15.62 -3.24 -8.05
CA ILE A 331 -15.47 -3.67 -9.43
C ILE A 331 -16.16 -2.73 -10.41
N SER A 332 -17.20 -1.94 -10.08
CA SER A 332 -17.61 -0.83 -10.96
C SER A 332 -16.46 0.18 -11.07
N ALA A 333 -15.81 0.51 -9.96
CA ALA A 333 -14.65 1.38 -9.93
C ALA A 333 -13.37 0.74 -10.52
N ALA A 334 -13.10 -0.55 -10.30
CA ALA A 334 -11.95 -1.25 -10.87
C ALA A 334 -12.15 -1.60 -12.36
N ARG A 335 -13.33 -2.04 -12.80
CA ARG A 335 -13.67 -2.20 -14.22
C ARG A 335 -13.72 -0.86 -14.92
N LYS A 336 -14.21 0.20 -14.29
CA LYS A 336 -14.12 1.57 -14.84
C LYS A 336 -12.66 1.97 -15.02
N ARG A 337 -11.81 1.82 -14.00
CA ARG A 337 -10.36 2.08 -14.10
C ARG A 337 -9.65 1.22 -15.15
N ALA A 338 -9.99 -0.07 -15.24
CA ALA A 338 -9.43 -0.99 -16.23
C ALA A 338 -9.94 -0.70 -17.65
N ARG A 339 -11.22 -0.34 -17.81
CA ARG A 339 -11.80 0.11 -19.08
C ARG A 339 -11.23 1.46 -19.50
N GLU A 340 -11.02 2.39 -18.57
CA GLU A 340 -10.36 3.68 -18.81
C GLU A 340 -8.90 3.49 -19.18
N ALA A 341 -8.17 2.59 -18.49
CA ALA A 341 -6.79 2.25 -18.82
C ALA A 341 -6.69 1.52 -20.17
N ALA A 342 -7.60 0.58 -20.46
CA ALA A 342 -7.68 -0.11 -21.74
C ALA A 342 -8.12 0.84 -22.87
N ALA A 343 -9.04 1.78 -22.62
CA ALA A 343 -9.44 2.81 -23.57
C ALA A 343 -8.30 3.80 -23.82
N LEU A 344 -7.51 4.15 -22.80
CA LEU A 344 -6.31 4.97 -22.95
C LEU A 344 -5.23 4.21 -23.72
N ALA A 345 -5.02 2.92 -23.45
CA ALA A 345 -4.10 2.06 -24.19
C ALA A 345 -4.57 1.87 -25.65
N ALA A 346 -5.86 1.69 -25.89
CA ALA A 346 -6.47 1.59 -27.22
C ALA A 346 -6.43 2.92 -27.96
N ALA A 347 -6.66 4.06 -27.29
CA ALA A 347 -6.51 5.39 -27.87
C ALA A 347 -5.03 5.68 -28.23
N LYS A 348 -4.08 5.20 -27.41
CA LYS A 348 -2.65 5.23 -27.74
C LYS A 348 -2.33 4.33 -28.94
N ALA A 349 -2.90 3.13 -29.00
CA ALA A 349 -2.73 2.21 -30.13
C ALA A 349 -3.40 2.73 -31.42
N ALA A 350 -4.53 3.42 -31.31
CA ALA A 350 -5.24 4.05 -32.42
C ALA A 350 -4.52 5.30 -32.93
N ARG A 351 -3.90 6.09 -32.04
CA ARG A 351 -2.98 7.17 -32.42
C ARG A 351 -1.71 6.63 -33.09
N ALA A 352 -1.28 5.42 -32.73
CA ALA A 352 -0.23 4.67 -33.41
C ALA A 352 -0.71 3.93 -34.68
N GLY A 353 -1.93 4.20 -35.15
CA GLY A 353 -2.36 3.87 -36.50
C GLY A 353 -2.43 2.38 -36.84
N ASN A 354 -2.80 1.48 -35.92
CA ASN A 354 -3.16 0.06 -36.17
C ASN A 354 -2.26 -0.77 -37.13
N GLN A 355 -1.04 -0.31 -37.42
CA GLN A 355 -0.01 -1.07 -38.10
C GLN A 355 0.96 -1.57 -37.03
N PRO A 356 1.40 -2.84 -37.10
CA PRO A 356 2.43 -3.33 -36.19
C PRO A 356 3.68 -2.46 -36.37
N CYS A 357 3.95 -1.58 -35.40
CA CYS A 357 5.16 -0.76 -35.39
C CYS A 357 6.37 -1.68 -35.54
N CYS A 358 7.05 -1.55 -36.67
CA CYS A 358 8.24 -2.31 -36.97
C CYS A 358 9.36 -1.82 -36.04
N CYS A 359 10.25 -2.72 -35.60
CA CYS A 359 11.43 -2.30 -34.83
C CYS A 359 12.34 -1.39 -35.67
N GLU A 360 13.33 -0.76 -35.03
CA GLU A 360 14.17 0.26 -35.69
C GLU A 360 14.94 -0.31 -36.89
N SER A 361 15.35 -1.58 -36.77
CA SER A 361 15.97 -2.34 -37.86
C SER A 361 15.04 -2.45 -39.08
N CYS A 362 13.76 -2.79 -38.88
CA CYS A 362 12.80 -2.88 -39.97
C CYS A 362 12.46 -1.52 -40.60
N LEU A 363 12.40 -0.45 -39.80
CA LEU A 363 12.20 0.90 -40.32
C LEU A 363 13.43 1.38 -41.12
N GLY A 364 14.64 0.99 -40.70
CA GLY A 364 15.88 1.28 -41.42
C GLY A 364 16.01 0.63 -42.80
N LEU A 365 15.22 -0.43 -43.07
CA LEU A 365 15.17 -1.12 -44.36
C LEU A 365 14.18 -0.48 -45.35
N LEU A 366 13.30 0.42 -44.90
CA LEU A 366 12.34 1.10 -45.76
C LEU A 366 12.99 2.29 -46.45
N ASP A 367 12.66 2.47 -47.72
CA ASP A 367 12.95 3.70 -48.45
C ASP A 367 11.98 4.81 -48.03
N GLU A 368 12.22 6.03 -48.52
CA GLU A 368 11.42 7.20 -48.15
C GLU A 368 9.94 7.03 -48.53
N ALA A 369 9.65 6.40 -49.67
CA ALA A 369 8.29 6.07 -50.09
C ALA A 369 7.61 5.07 -49.13
N GLY A 370 8.34 4.04 -48.69
CA GLY A 370 7.87 3.04 -47.73
C GLY A 370 7.61 3.61 -46.34
N LEU A 371 8.36 4.63 -45.92
CA LEU A 371 8.13 5.37 -44.69
C LEU A 371 6.90 6.29 -44.80
N VAL A 372 6.79 7.08 -45.88
CA VAL A 372 5.64 7.97 -46.10
C VAL A 372 4.33 7.19 -46.22
N ALA A 373 4.34 6.00 -46.85
CA ALA A 373 3.17 5.12 -46.93
C ALA A 373 2.67 4.65 -45.54
N ARG A 374 3.52 4.70 -44.52
CA ARG A 374 3.21 4.39 -43.11
C ARG A 374 2.98 5.64 -42.26
N GLY A 375 2.93 6.82 -42.90
CA GLY A 375 2.84 8.11 -42.23
C GLY A 375 4.05 8.40 -41.36
N LEU A 376 5.25 8.05 -41.85
CA LEU A 376 6.52 8.21 -41.14
C LEU A 376 7.52 9.05 -41.95
N TYR A 377 8.34 9.82 -41.25
CA TYR A 377 9.44 10.61 -41.79
C TYR A 377 10.73 10.29 -41.04
N LYS A 378 11.82 10.10 -41.78
CA LYS A 378 13.16 9.88 -41.21
C LYS A 378 13.89 11.21 -41.07
N VAL A 379 14.21 11.58 -39.84
CA VAL A 379 14.96 12.80 -39.53
C VAL A 379 16.39 12.42 -39.20
N VAL A 380 17.33 12.85 -40.05
CA VAL A 380 18.77 12.64 -39.81
C VAL A 380 19.30 13.85 -39.05
N ALA A 381 19.49 13.70 -37.73
CA ALA A 381 20.20 14.71 -36.95
C ALA A 381 21.68 14.73 -37.38
N GLY A 382 22.21 15.91 -37.73
CA GLY A 382 23.52 16.07 -38.38
C GLY A 382 24.70 15.32 -37.73
N LYS A 383 25.66 14.95 -38.60
CA LYS A 383 26.95 14.25 -38.36
C LYS A 383 27.10 13.54 -37.00
N GLY A 384 26.67 12.28 -36.97
CA GLY A 384 27.05 11.31 -35.92
C GLY A 384 25.95 10.92 -34.93
N ARG A 385 24.67 11.23 -35.21
CA ARG A 385 23.52 10.73 -34.43
C ARG A 385 22.72 9.72 -35.26
N GLU A 386 22.09 8.77 -34.57
CA GLU A 386 21.18 7.78 -35.15
C GLU A 386 19.93 8.47 -35.74
N ALA A 387 19.27 7.82 -36.70
CA ALA A 387 18.13 8.40 -37.40
C ALA A 387 16.85 8.23 -36.58
N GLU A 388 16.09 9.32 -36.38
CA GLU A 388 14.83 9.28 -35.65
C GLU A 388 13.63 9.22 -36.62
N TYR A 389 12.55 8.51 -36.25
CA TYR A 389 11.33 8.37 -37.07
C TYR A 389 10.14 9.08 -36.42
N TRP A 390 9.41 9.85 -37.23
CA TRP A 390 8.38 10.79 -36.79
C TRP A 390 7.08 10.64 -37.58
N HIS A 391 5.91 10.88 -36.98
CA HIS A 391 4.62 10.83 -37.69
C HIS A 391 4.29 12.09 -38.51
N GLU A 392 4.94 13.22 -38.19
CA GLU A 392 4.69 14.51 -38.82
C GLU A 392 6.01 15.10 -39.35
N PRO A 393 6.01 15.76 -40.53
CA PRO A 393 7.22 16.29 -41.14
C PRO A 393 7.71 17.61 -40.48
N ASP A 394 6.88 18.25 -39.66
CA ASP A 394 7.15 19.58 -39.10
C ASP A 394 7.81 19.50 -37.71
N TRP A 395 9.12 19.72 -37.69
CA TRP A 395 9.95 19.98 -36.51
C TRP A 395 9.61 21.36 -35.90
N PRO A 396 9.34 21.56 -34.57
CA PRO A 396 9.75 20.77 -33.40
C PRO A 396 8.61 20.50 -32.36
N HIS A 397 7.38 20.19 -32.78
CA HIS A 397 6.22 20.11 -31.86
C HIS A 397 5.63 18.71 -31.60
N GLY A 398 6.17 17.65 -32.22
CA GLY A 398 5.75 16.27 -31.98
C GLY A 398 6.56 15.52 -30.91
N ASP A 399 6.05 14.38 -30.44
CA ASP A 399 6.84 13.39 -29.70
C ASP A 399 7.41 12.34 -30.68
N PRO A 400 8.69 11.93 -30.57
CA PRO A 400 9.25 10.86 -31.39
C PRO A 400 8.54 9.53 -31.11
N ILE A 401 8.51 8.65 -32.11
CA ILE A 401 7.84 7.35 -32.00
C ILE A 401 8.66 6.43 -31.10
N TRP A 402 7.97 5.76 -30.18
CA TRP A 402 8.56 4.67 -29.38
C TRP A 402 8.74 3.45 -30.27
N VAL A 403 9.96 3.24 -30.77
CA VAL A 403 10.32 2.05 -31.51
C VAL A 403 10.69 0.95 -30.52
N TRP A 404 10.13 -0.25 -30.69
CA TRP A 404 10.46 -1.40 -29.84
C TRP A 404 11.80 -2.01 -30.31
N ASP A 405 12.72 -2.29 -29.39
CA ASP A 405 14.05 -2.88 -29.70
C ASP A 405 13.97 -4.31 -30.27
N VAL A 406 12.82 -4.98 -30.14
CA VAL A 406 12.66 -6.40 -30.51
C VAL A 406 11.64 -6.53 -31.64
N CYS A 407 12.10 -7.02 -32.79
CA CYS A 407 11.22 -7.38 -33.91
C CYS A 407 10.32 -8.54 -33.48
N LYS A 408 8.99 -8.39 -33.58
CA LYS A 408 8.05 -9.52 -33.44
C LYS A 408 7.81 -10.29 -34.74
N TYR A 409 8.52 -9.92 -35.82
CA TYR A 409 8.55 -10.64 -37.08
C TYR A 409 9.81 -11.51 -37.10
N GLU A 410 9.69 -12.79 -36.72
CA GLU A 410 10.64 -13.79 -37.18
C GLU A 410 10.38 -14.02 -38.68
N PRO A 411 11.39 -14.00 -39.56
CA PRO A 411 11.18 -14.14 -41.01
C PRO A 411 10.54 -15.46 -41.43
N ASP A 412 10.53 -16.49 -40.57
CA ASP A 412 10.16 -17.87 -40.93
C ASP A 412 9.09 -18.51 -40.01
N GLY A 413 8.24 -17.72 -39.35
CA GLY A 413 7.13 -18.21 -38.51
C GLY A 413 5.83 -18.49 -39.30
N PRO A 414 4.98 -19.45 -38.88
CA PRO A 414 3.96 -20.10 -39.74
C PRO A 414 2.67 -19.28 -40.00
N PHE A 415 2.72 -17.96 -39.93
CA PHE A 415 1.60 -17.07 -40.27
C PHE A 415 2.02 -16.02 -41.31
N GLY A 416 2.56 -16.52 -42.43
CA GLY A 416 2.65 -15.78 -43.69
C GLY A 416 1.36 -15.88 -44.49
#